data_AF-A0A5E3XPP5-F1
#
_entry.id   AF-A0A5E3XPP5-F1
#
_cell.length_a   1.000
_cell.length_b   1.000
_cell.length_c   1.000
_cell.angle_alpha   90.00
_cell.angle_beta   90.00
_cell.angle_gamma   90.00
#
_symmetry.space_group_name_H-M   'P 1'
#
loop_
_entity.id
_entity.type
_entity.pdbx_description
1 polymer ?
#
loop_
_entity_poly.entity_id
_entity_poly.type
_entity_poly.pdbx_seq_one_letter_code
_entity_poly.pdbx_strand_id
1 'polypeptide(L)'
;MGYALWLVPSQDEEEALRELMRYRPPGSYLPRHSRSYPMVHPHITLATFDILPHSFHLRDIVPQEGRVKTYYRDLKPGNTYLGALSVQISLSANLQRLHQSIVTGLDEQRIQWKSHGFPHMSLFYVDEASERERLWRGTQGCDKQRGQYSGSRDRAYG
;
A
#
# COMPACT_ATOMS: atom_id res chain seq x y z
N MET A 1 -13.86 18.74 4.01
CA MET A 1 -12.49 18.19 4.00
C MET A 1 -12.53 16.91 4.81
N GLY A 2 -12.03 15.81 4.27
CA GLY A 2 -12.02 14.51 4.97
C GLY A 2 -10.71 14.28 5.72
N TYR A 3 -10.76 13.40 6.71
CA TYR A 3 -9.63 12.93 7.50
C TYR A 3 -9.37 11.46 7.20
N ALA A 4 -8.11 11.05 7.32
CA ALA A 4 -7.71 9.66 7.19
C ALA A 4 -6.74 9.29 8.31
N LEU A 5 -6.94 8.12 8.90
CA LEU A 5 -6.04 7.52 9.87
C LEU A 5 -5.31 6.36 9.21
N TRP A 6 -3.98 6.40 9.31
CA TRP A 6 -3.07 5.52 8.60
C TRP A 6 -2.17 4.76 9.58
N LEU A 7 -1.96 3.47 9.29
CA LEU A 7 -0.80 2.75 9.79
C LEU A 7 0.34 2.96 8.79
N VAL A 8 1.44 3.55 9.25
CA VAL A 8 2.62 3.85 8.43
C VAL A 8 3.75 2.85 8.72
N PRO A 9 4.57 2.50 7.72
CA PRO A 9 5.75 1.66 7.92
C PRO A 9 6.78 2.34 8.84
N SER A 10 7.73 1.55 9.36
CA SER A 10 8.93 2.13 9.99
C SER A 10 9.77 2.88 8.97
N GLN A 11 10.71 3.71 9.43
CA GLN A 11 11.53 4.55 8.56
C GLN A 11 12.30 3.74 7.49
N ASP A 12 12.92 2.62 7.88
CA ASP A 12 13.69 1.78 6.95
C ASP A 12 12.77 1.12 5.89
N GLU A 13 11.59 0.66 6.31
CA GLU A 13 10.58 0.08 5.42
C GLU A 13 9.99 1.15 4.48
N GLU A 14 9.79 2.37 4.99
CA GLU A 14 9.32 3.50 4.21
C GLU A 14 10.29 3.84 3.07
N GLU A 15 11.58 3.87 3.36
CA GLU A 15 12.61 4.15 2.35
C GLU A 15 12.62 3.09 1.24
N ALA A 16 12.61 1.81 1.61
CA ALA A 16 12.54 0.71 0.65
C ALA A 16 11.26 0.75 -0.19
N LEU A 17 10.11 1.04 0.42
CA LEU A 17 8.83 1.18 -0.29
C LEU A 17 8.84 2.39 -1.22
N ARG A 18 9.41 3.53 -0.80
CA ARG A 18 9.55 4.72 -1.65
C ARG A 18 10.44 4.46 -2.86
N GLU A 19 11.50 3.68 -2.71
CA GLU A 19 12.32 3.25 -3.83
C GLU A 19 11.51 2.41 -4.83
N LEU A 20 10.77 1.41 -4.34
CA LEU A 20 9.87 0.61 -5.17
C LEU A 20 8.83 1.48 -5.90
N MET A 21 8.21 2.43 -5.21
CA MET A 21 7.19 3.34 -5.76
C MET A 21 7.74 4.32 -6.81
N ARG A 22 9.07 4.46 -6.96
CA ARG A 22 9.70 5.21 -8.06
C ARG A 22 9.80 4.40 -9.36
N TYR A 23 9.55 3.08 -9.32
CA TYR A 23 9.57 2.24 -10.51
C TYR A 23 8.62 2.77 -11.60
N ARG A 24 9.09 2.82 -12.85
CA ARG A 24 8.27 3.17 -14.02
C ARG A 24 8.54 2.13 -15.12
N PRO A 25 7.50 1.47 -15.66
CA PRO A 25 7.68 0.45 -16.69
C PRO A 25 8.31 1.05 -17.97
N PRO A 26 9.30 0.38 -18.59
CA PRO A 26 9.94 0.84 -19.82
C PRO A 26 9.02 0.72 -21.04
N GLY A 27 9.25 1.52 -22.08
CA GLY A 27 8.49 1.45 -23.34
C GLY A 27 7.05 1.98 -23.26
N SER A 28 6.86 3.17 -22.67
CA SER A 28 5.56 3.86 -22.75
C SER A 28 5.52 4.67 -24.04
N TYR A 29 4.40 4.58 -24.77
CA TYR A 29 4.12 5.46 -25.90
C TYR A 29 3.66 6.85 -25.43
N LEU A 30 3.28 7.00 -24.16
CA LEU A 30 2.91 8.29 -23.59
C LEU A 30 4.16 9.07 -23.18
N PRO A 31 4.21 10.38 -23.48
CA PRO A 31 5.23 11.25 -22.93
C PRO A 31 5.28 11.19 -21.41
N ARG A 32 6.47 11.31 -20.80
CA ARG A 32 6.62 11.18 -19.35
C ARG A 32 5.71 12.12 -18.55
N HIS A 33 5.45 13.32 -19.07
CA HIS A 33 4.63 14.37 -18.44
C HIS A 33 3.13 14.09 -18.51
N SER A 34 2.69 13.18 -19.39
CA SER A 34 1.29 12.80 -19.56
C SER A 34 0.90 11.59 -18.69
N ARG A 35 1.77 11.17 -17.77
CA ARG A 35 1.55 9.99 -16.93
C ARG A 35 1.40 10.40 -15.48
N SER A 36 0.22 10.17 -14.93
CA SER A 36 -0.05 10.49 -13.53
C SER A 36 0.55 9.42 -12.62
N TYR A 37 1.70 9.71 -12.01
CA TYR A 37 2.32 8.87 -10.99
C TYR A 37 2.70 9.71 -9.76
N PRO A 38 1.72 10.19 -8.99
CA PRO A 38 2.01 10.93 -7.77
C PRO A 38 2.79 10.04 -6.79
N MET A 39 3.76 10.65 -6.12
CA MET A 39 4.38 10.08 -4.93
C MET A 39 3.40 10.20 -3.77
N VAL A 40 3.00 9.07 -3.19
CA VAL A 40 2.19 9.06 -1.96
C VAL A 40 3.01 8.48 -0.82
N HIS A 41 2.64 8.80 0.42
CA HIS A 41 3.23 8.14 1.57
C HIS A 41 2.78 6.67 1.56
N PRO A 42 3.66 5.67 1.73
CA PRO A 42 3.21 4.29 1.91
C PRO A 42 2.41 4.21 3.22
N HIS A 43 1.20 3.66 3.15
CA HIS A 43 0.30 3.53 4.31
C HIS A 43 -0.73 2.42 4.12
N ILE A 44 -1.22 1.88 5.24
CA ILE A 44 -2.46 1.09 5.29
C ILE A 44 -3.54 2.00 5.89
N THR A 45 -4.61 2.24 5.12
CA THR A 45 -5.74 3.04 5.62
C THR A 45 -6.53 2.25 6.65
N LEU A 46 -6.59 2.78 7.89
CA LEU A 46 -7.35 2.18 8.98
C LEU A 46 -8.80 2.69 8.94
N ALA A 47 -8.98 4.00 8.78
CA ALA A 47 -10.29 4.63 8.67
C ALA A 47 -10.20 5.97 7.93
N THR A 48 -11.28 6.37 7.26
CA THR A 48 -11.50 7.71 6.73
C THR A 48 -12.84 8.25 7.22
N PHE A 49 -12.94 9.53 7.55
CA PHE A 49 -14.14 10.16 8.10
C PHE A 49 -14.19 11.66 7.76
N ASP A 50 -15.38 12.23 7.64
CA ASP A 50 -15.56 13.57 7.06
C ASP A 50 -15.76 14.69 8.09
N ILE A 51 -16.37 14.36 9.23
CA ILE A 51 -16.78 15.33 10.24
C ILE A 51 -16.27 14.86 11.60
N LEU A 52 -15.56 15.75 12.29
CA LEU A 52 -15.09 15.54 13.65
C LEU A 52 -15.81 16.52 14.60
N PRO A 53 -16.30 16.05 15.76
CA PRO A 53 -16.79 16.96 16.80
C PRO A 53 -15.64 17.82 17.36
N HIS A 54 -15.95 19.01 17.87
CA HIS A 54 -14.93 19.90 18.47
C HIS A 54 -14.21 19.28 19.67
N SER A 55 -14.83 18.31 20.34
CA SER A 55 -14.28 17.56 21.46
C SER A 55 -13.43 16.35 21.03
N PHE A 56 -13.24 16.13 19.73
CA PHE A 56 -12.48 14.97 19.25
C PHE A 56 -10.99 15.11 19.61
N HIS A 57 -10.44 14.10 20.29
CA HIS A 57 -9.01 13.96 20.46
C HIS A 57 -8.53 12.62 19.88
N LEU A 58 -7.52 12.68 19.01
CA LEU A 58 -6.97 11.48 18.34
C LEU A 58 -6.50 10.41 19.34
N ARG A 59 -6.00 10.84 20.51
CA ARG A 59 -5.54 9.95 21.57
C ARG A 59 -6.63 9.06 22.16
N ASP A 60 -7.90 9.45 21.99
CA ASP A 60 -9.04 8.72 22.55
C ASP A 60 -9.35 7.45 21.73
N ILE A 61 -8.93 7.41 20.46
CA ILE A 61 -9.20 6.29 19.54
C ILE A 61 -7.94 5.54 19.12
N VAL A 62 -6.76 6.18 19.19
CA VAL A 62 -5.50 5.56 18.80
C VAL A 62 -4.85 4.92 20.02
N PRO A 63 -4.61 3.60 20.04
CA PRO A 63 -3.83 2.97 21.10
C PRO A 63 -2.46 3.64 21.25
N GLN A 64 -2.09 3.98 22.49
CA GLN A 64 -0.85 4.72 22.76
C GLN A 64 0.41 3.82 22.78
N GLU A 65 0.23 2.50 22.66
CA GLU A 65 1.31 1.53 22.78
C GLU A 65 1.47 0.67 21.53
N GLY A 66 2.73 0.51 21.12
CA GLY A 66 3.19 -0.63 20.34
C GLY A 66 3.26 -0.43 18.83
N ARG A 67 4.23 -1.11 18.22
CA ARG A 67 4.31 -1.30 16.76
C ARG A 67 3.43 -2.48 16.38
N VAL A 68 2.68 -2.35 15.29
CA VAL A 68 1.90 -3.47 14.73
C VAL A 68 2.70 -4.13 13.62
N LYS A 69 3.09 -5.40 13.85
CA LYS A 69 3.69 -6.23 12.80
C LYS A 69 2.63 -6.60 11.77
N THR A 70 2.92 -6.29 10.51
CA THR A 70 2.11 -6.67 9.36
C THR A 70 2.92 -7.56 8.44
N TYR A 71 2.24 -8.33 7.59
CA TYR A 71 2.90 -9.27 6.69
C TYR A 71 2.36 -9.09 5.29
N TYR A 72 3.27 -8.96 4.32
CA TYR A 72 2.96 -9.04 2.90
C TYR A 72 2.23 -10.36 2.61
N ARG A 73 1.17 -10.31 1.80
CA ARG A 73 0.47 -11.51 1.32
C ARG A 73 0.63 -11.66 -0.18
N ASP A 74 0.18 -10.67 -0.92
CA ASP A 74 0.13 -10.69 -2.38
C ASP A 74 0.20 -9.28 -2.97
N LEU A 75 0.56 -9.20 -4.24
CA LEU A 75 0.49 -7.98 -5.03
C LEU A 75 -0.74 -8.06 -5.93
N LYS A 76 -1.61 -7.07 -5.84
CA LYS A 76 -2.89 -7.06 -6.55
C LYS A 76 -3.01 -5.86 -7.49
N PRO A 77 -3.20 -6.09 -8.81
CA PRO A 77 -3.52 -5.02 -9.73
C PRO A 77 -4.95 -4.53 -9.48
N GLY A 78 -5.18 -3.24 -9.65
CA GLY A 78 -6.52 -2.67 -9.63
C GLY A 78 -6.83 -1.87 -10.88
N ASN A 79 -8.10 -1.51 -11.01
CA ASN A 79 -8.65 -0.85 -12.19
C ASN A 79 -9.03 0.61 -11.95
N THR A 80 -8.77 1.14 -10.75
CA THR A 80 -9.05 2.53 -10.36
C THR A 80 -7.76 3.34 -10.22
N TYR A 81 -7.89 4.66 -10.25
CA TYR A 81 -6.79 5.58 -10.00
C TYR A 81 -6.10 5.30 -8.65
N LEU A 82 -6.86 5.25 -7.55
CA LEU A 82 -6.32 5.08 -6.19
C LEU A 82 -5.84 3.65 -5.86
N GLY A 83 -6.09 2.69 -6.75
CA GLY A 83 -5.80 1.28 -6.53
C GLY A 83 -5.06 0.63 -7.69
N ALA A 84 -4.36 1.41 -8.53
CA ALA A 84 -3.74 0.90 -9.75
C ALA A 84 -2.86 -0.34 -9.50
N LEU A 85 -2.09 -0.32 -8.41
CA LEU A 85 -1.38 -1.48 -7.90
C LEU A 85 -1.25 -1.37 -6.38
N SER A 86 -1.58 -2.45 -5.68
CA SER A 86 -1.59 -2.48 -4.22
C SER A 86 -0.91 -3.73 -3.66
N VAL A 87 -0.25 -3.58 -2.52
CA VAL A 87 0.14 -4.68 -1.66
C VAL A 87 -1.05 -5.06 -0.80
N GLN A 88 -1.41 -6.33 -0.86
CA GLN A 88 -2.36 -6.92 0.05
C GLN A 88 -1.63 -7.40 1.30
N ILE A 89 -2.21 -7.08 2.45
CA ILE A 89 -1.61 -7.38 3.75
C ILE A 89 -2.37 -8.55 4.38
N SER A 90 -1.65 -9.44 5.05
CA SER A 90 -2.27 -10.49 5.84
C SER A 90 -3.02 -9.87 7.03
N LEU A 91 -4.30 -10.20 7.18
CA LEU A 91 -5.11 -9.78 8.32
C LEU A 91 -4.68 -10.57 9.56
N SER A 92 -3.63 -10.12 10.22
CA SER A 92 -3.16 -10.70 11.48
C SER A 92 -4.11 -10.32 12.62
N ALA A 93 -4.17 -11.14 13.68
CA ALA A 93 -4.97 -10.84 14.86
C ALA A 93 -4.60 -9.49 15.50
N ASN A 94 -3.33 -9.07 15.43
CA ASN A 94 -2.89 -7.79 15.96
C ASN A 94 -3.39 -6.61 15.12
N LEU A 95 -3.33 -6.74 13.80
CA LEU A 95 -3.82 -5.71 12.89
C LEU A 95 -5.35 -5.59 12.95
N GLN A 96 -6.04 -6.72 13.05
CA GLN A 96 -7.49 -6.75 13.24
C GLN A 96 -7.89 -6.09 14.58
N ARG A 97 -7.19 -6.41 15.68
CA ARG A 97 -7.46 -5.79 16.99
C ARG A 97 -7.21 -4.28 16.99
N LEU A 98 -6.13 -3.82 16.36
CA LEU A 98 -5.87 -2.38 16.20
C LEU A 98 -7.03 -1.71 15.46
N HIS A 99 -7.42 -2.28 14.31
CA HIS A 99 -8.50 -1.74 13.50
C HIS A 99 -9.82 -1.69 14.27
N GLN A 100 -10.19 -2.78 14.92
CA GLN A 100 -11.39 -2.87 15.77
C GLN A 100 -11.39 -1.83 16.89
N SER A 101 -10.27 -1.68 17.63
CA SER A 101 -10.16 -0.68 18.70
C SER A 101 -10.41 0.74 18.19
N ILE A 102 -9.85 1.09 17.03
CA ILE A 102 -10.00 2.41 16.43
C ILE A 102 -11.45 2.65 16.01
N VAL A 103 -12.06 1.70 15.29
CA VAL A 103 -13.40 1.90 14.76
C VAL A 103 -14.47 1.89 15.86
N THR A 104 -14.29 1.08 16.90
CA THR A 104 -15.15 1.14 18.10
C THR A 104 -15.05 2.52 18.77
N GLY A 105 -13.84 3.08 18.92
CA GLY A 105 -13.69 4.43 19.48
C GLY A 105 -14.32 5.53 18.61
N LEU A 106 -14.29 5.37 17.28
CA LEU A 106 -15.00 6.26 16.35
C LEU A 106 -16.53 6.12 16.49
N ASP A 107 -17.04 4.89 16.60
CA ASP A 107 -18.46 4.60 16.74
C ASP A 107 -19.03 5.15 18.07
N GLU A 108 -18.29 5.01 19.17
CA GLU A 108 -18.66 5.56 20.49
C GLU A 108 -18.79 7.09 20.45
N GLN A 109 -17.97 7.75 19.64
CA GLN A 109 -18.04 9.19 19.38
C GLN A 109 -19.02 9.56 18.27
N ARG A 110 -19.75 8.58 17.72
CA ARG A 110 -20.72 8.74 16.62
C ARG A 110 -20.12 9.32 15.34
N ILE A 111 -18.84 9.04 15.08
CA ILE A 111 -18.13 9.48 13.88
C ILE A 111 -18.32 8.43 12.79
N GLN A 112 -18.96 8.82 11.69
CA GLN A 112 -19.12 7.94 10.53
C GLN A 112 -17.79 7.74 9.83
N TRP A 113 -17.37 6.48 9.67
CA TRP A 113 -16.09 6.12 9.08
C TRP A 113 -16.23 5.10 7.95
N LYS A 114 -15.20 5.01 7.11
CA LYS A 114 -15.07 4.02 6.03
C LYS A 114 -13.67 3.42 6.05
N SER A 115 -13.53 2.15 5.66
CA SER A 115 -12.23 1.50 5.50
C SER A 115 -12.25 0.56 4.29
N HIS A 116 -12.30 1.17 3.10
CA HIS A 116 -12.45 0.43 1.86
C HIS A 116 -11.26 -0.50 1.61
N GLY A 117 -11.52 -1.80 1.45
CA GLY A 117 -10.51 -2.78 1.06
C GLY A 117 -9.46 -3.09 2.12
N PHE A 118 -9.70 -2.77 3.39
CA PHE A 118 -8.75 -3.09 4.47
C PHE A 118 -8.51 -4.61 4.61
N PRO A 119 -7.25 -5.06 4.86
CA PRO A 119 -6.00 -4.30 4.87
C PRO A 119 -5.25 -4.36 3.53
N HIS A 120 -4.94 -3.20 2.97
CA HIS A 120 -4.06 -3.06 1.81
C HIS A 120 -3.24 -1.77 1.88
N MET A 121 -2.17 -1.71 1.10
CA MET A 121 -1.34 -0.52 0.88
C MET A 121 -1.25 -0.27 -0.61
N SER A 122 -1.72 0.89 -1.08
CA SER A 122 -1.52 1.28 -2.47
C SER A 122 -0.07 1.67 -2.72
N LEU A 123 0.53 1.13 -3.78
CA LEU A 123 1.89 1.48 -4.20
C LEU A 123 1.89 2.54 -5.30
N PHE A 124 0.89 2.50 -6.19
CA PHE A 124 0.84 3.41 -7.32
C PHE A 124 -0.58 3.92 -7.52
N TYR A 125 -0.70 5.21 -7.81
CA TYR A 125 -1.90 5.79 -8.41
C TYR A 125 -1.61 6.10 -9.87
N VAL A 126 -2.47 5.62 -10.76
CA VAL A 126 -2.28 5.73 -12.22
C VAL A 126 -3.63 5.88 -12.88
N ASP A 127 -3.82 6.97 -13.62
CA ASP A 127 -5.11 7.31 -14.23
C ASP A 127 -5.32 6.53 -15.53
N GLU A 128 -4.25 6.37 -16.30
CA GLU A 128 -4.29 5.76 -17.62
C GLU A 128 -4.35 4.23 -17.54
N ALA A 129 -5.40 3.62 -18.10
CA ALA A 129 -5.63 2.18 -18.03
C ALA A 129 -4.49 1.35 -18.66
N SER A 130 -3.94 1.82 -19.78
CA SER A 130 -2.80 1.18 -20.45
C SER A 130 -1.53 1.23 -19.62
N GLU A 131 -1.31 2.30 -18.86
CA GLU A 131 -0.17 2.42 -17.94
C GLU A 131 -0.32 1.48 -16.73
N ARG A 132 -1.55 1.27 -16.22
CA ARG A 132 -1.82 0.27 -15.17
C ARG A 132 -1.45 -1.14 -15.60
N GLU A 133 -1.84 -1.53 -16.82
CA GLU A 133 -1.52 -2.86 -17.35
C GLU A 133 0.00 -3.04 -17.54
N ARG A 134 0.68 -2.01 -18.07
CA ARG A 134 2.14 -2.02 -18.23
C ARG A 134 2.87 -2.11 -16.89
N LEU A 135 2.39 -1.39 -15.88
CA LEU A 135 2.89 -1.45 -14.52
C LEU A 135 2.80 -2.87 -13.97
N TRP A 136 1.63 -3.50 -14.05
CA TRP A 136 1.43 -4.88 -13.60
C TRP A 136 2.38 -5.86 -14.30
N ARG A 137 2.43 -5.84 -15.64
CA ARG A 137 3.34 -6.71 -16.41
C ARG A 137 4.81 -6.51 -16.03
N GLY A 138 5.22 -5.25 -15.82
CA GLY A 138 6.57 -4.91 -15.39
C GLY A 138 6.92 -5.49 -14.01
N THR A 139 5.97 -5.47 -13.07
CA THR A 139 6.17 -6.06 -11.74
C THR A 139 6.19 -7.60 -11.75
N GLN A 140 5.46 -8.24 -12.67
CA GLN A 140 5.47 -9.69 -12.86
C GLN A 140 6.76 -10.18 -13.58
N GLY A 141 7.36 -9.34 -14.43
CA GLY A 141 8.57 -9.69 -15.18
C GLY A 141 9.83 -9.82 -14.32
N CYS A 142 9.84 -9.24 -13.12
CA CYS A 142 10.98 -9.28 -12.20
C CYS A 142 11.24 -10.70 -11.65
N ASP A 143 10.21 -11.54 -11.51
CA ASP A 143 10.35 -12.93 -11.08
C ASP A 143 11.02 -13.83 -12.14
N LYS A 144 10.84 -13.52 -13.43
CA LYS A 144 11.39 -14.36 -14.52
C LYS A 144 12.89 -14.19 -14.73
N GLN A 145 13.48 -13.05 -14.35
CA GLN A 145 14.91 -12.82 -14.52
C GLN A 145 15.77 -13.40 -13.38
N ARG A 146 15.20 -13.71 -12.21
CA ARG A 146 15.93 -14.40 -11.12
C ARG A 146 16.15 -15.89 -11.37
N GLY A 147 15.33 -16.53 -12.21
CA GLY A 147 15.47 -17.95 -12.55
C GLY A 147 16.52 -18.27 -13.62
N GLN A 148 17.10 -17.27 -14.30
CA GLN A 148 18.08 -17.49 -15.38
C GLN A 148 19.55 -17.37 -14.93
N TYR A 149 19.84 -16.84 -13.74
CA TYR A 149 21.21 -16.67 -13.24
C TYR A 149 21.70 -17.78 -12.29
N SER A 150 20.88 -18.78 -11.97
CA SER A 150 21.27 -19.90 -11.09
C SER A 150 21.76 -21.16 -11.84
N GLY A 151 22.02 -21.08 -13.15
CA GLY A 151 22.38 -22.23 -13.98
C GLY A 151 23.65 -22.02 -14.80
N SER A 152 24.77 -21.62 -14.18
CA SER A 152 26.09 -21.61 -14.86
C SER A 152 27.25 -21.67 -13.86
N ARG A 153 27.26 -22.69 -12.99
CA ARG A 153 28.49 -23.22 -12.38
C ARG A 153 28.27 -24.70 -12.15
N ASP A 154 28.77 -25.51 -13.07
CA ASP A 154 29.35 -26.84 -12.82
C ASP A 154 29.44 -27.59 -14.15
N ARG A 155 30.59 -27.45 -14.81
CA ARG A 155 31.21 -28.47 -15.66
C ARG A 155 32.61 -28.01 -16.07
N ALA A 156 33.55 -28.19 -15.17
CA ALA A 156 34.93 -28.50 -15.49
C ALA A 156 35.44 -29.44 -14.40
N TYR A 157 36.24 -30.42 -14.80
CA TYR A 157 36.79 -31.56 -14.05
C TYR A 157 35.96 -32.85 -14.07
N GLY A 158 36.51 -33.82 -14.80
CA GLY A 158 36.04 -35.17 -15.02
C GLY A 158 36.57 -35.68 -16.35
#